data_AF-A0A1F6C4G6-F1
#
_entry.id   AF-A0A1F6C4G6-F1
#
_cell.length_a   1.000
_cell.length_b   1.000
_cell.length_c   1.000
_cell.angle_alpha   90.00
_cell.angle_beta   90.00
_cell.angle_gamma   90.00
#
_symmetry.space_group_name_H-M   'P 1'
#
loop_
_entity.id
_entity.type
_entity.pdbx_description
1 polymer ?
#
loop_
_entity_poly.entity_id
_entity_poly.type
_entity_poly.pdbx_seq_one_letter_code
_entity_poly.pdbx_strand_id
1 'polypeptide(L)'
;MTLADFRTIPYAAGFQAPACKVDRVVQDGDVIEACGFRFEVLHAPGHTDGCVIYQLRHAGKIIWFVGDVLMSPNTDYRPELGWKGGEEFDKPTYIKTLKRLSALPVDCILAGHYIPYLREGHRLVGRAYVKALIEWR
;
A
#
# COMPACT_ATOMS: atom_id res chain seq x y z
N MET A 1 18.92 15.89 -21.11
CA MET A 1 17.94 14.87 -20.70
C MET A 1 17.71 15.02 -19.21
N THR A 2 16.46 15.14 -18.76
CA THR A 2 16.17 15.22 -17.32
C THR A 2 16.14 13.80 -16.75
N LEU A 3 16.92 13.56 -15.69
CA LEU A 3 16.83 12.32 -14.91
C LEU A 3 15.46 12.25 -14.22
N ALA A 4 15.11 11.07 -13.69
CA ALA A 4 13.95 10.92 -12.82
C ALA A 4 14.03 11.83 -11.57
N ASP A 5 12.92 11.95 -10.86
CA ASP A 5 12.86 12.66 -9.57
C ASP A 5 13.87 12.05 -8.58
N PHE A 6 14.69 12.90 -7.96
CA PHE A 6 15.79 12.48 -7.07
C PHE A 6 15.34 11.68 -5.84
N ARG A 7 14.05 11.75 -5.50
CA ARG A 7 13.44 11.00 -4.39
C ARG A 7 13.07 9.56 -4.77
N THR A 8 13.31 9.15 -6.02
CA THR A 8 12.85 7.85 -6.57
C THR A 8 14.01 6.92 -6.92
N ILE A 9 13.77 5.60 -6.88
CA ILE A 9 14.75 4.58 -7.27
C ILE A 9 15.26 4.78 -8.72
N PRO A 10 14.42 5.14 -9.71
CA PRO A 10 14.89 5.47 -11.05
C PRO A 10 16.01 6.51 -11.08
N TYR A 11 15.99 7.54 -10.23
CA TYR A 11 17.09 8.52 -10.20
C TYR A 11 18.40 7.90 -9.74
N ALA A 12 18.36 7.11 -8.66
CA ALA A 12 19.53 6.41 -8.14
C ALA A 12 20.10 5.39 -9.15
N ALA A 13 19.24 4.81 -10.00
CA ALA A 13 19.62 3.90 -11.07
C ALA A 13 20.06 4.62 -12.36
N GLY A 14 20.04 5.96 -12.41
CA GLY A 14 20.35 6.73 -13.62
C GLY A 14 19.30 6.61 -14.73
N PHE A 15 18.10 6.12 -14.39
CA PHE A 15 17.00 6.01 -15.32
C PHE A 15 16.26 7.33 -15.50
N GLN A 16 15.57 7.39 -16.63
CA GLN A 16 14.64 8.46 -16.92
C GLN A 16 13.23 8.01 -16.56
N ALA A 17 12.54 8.85 -15.80
CA ALA A 17 11.12 8.72 -15.54
C ALA A 17 10.51 10.10 -15.76
N PRO A 18 9.89 10.38 -16.93
CA PRO A 18 9.24 11.66 -17.15
C PRO A 18 8.13 11.85 -16.12
N ALA A 19 7.96 13.08 -15.64
CA ALA A 19 6.88 13.40 -14.73
C ALA A 19 5.53 13.03 -15.37
N CYS A 20 4.70 12.28 -14.63
CA CYS A 20 3.35 11.96 -15.04
C CYS A 20 2.41 13.03 -14.46
N LYS A 21 1.63 13.68 -15.32
CA LYS A 21 0.60 14.62 -14.86
C LYS A 21 -0.52 13.82 -14.19
N VAL A 22 -0.83 14.16 -12.95
CA VAL A 22 -1.97 13.57 -12.23
C VAL A 22 -3.26 14.17 -12.77
N ASP A 23 -4.17 13.33 -13.29
CA ASP A 23 -5.49 13.77 -13.77
C ASP A 23 -6.48 14.00 -12.63
N ARG A 24 -6.44 13.13 -11.61
CA ARG A 24 -7.30 13.18 -10.42
C ARG A 24 -6.51 12.84 -9.17
N VAL A 25 -6.52 13.76 -8.21
CA VAL A 25 -6.09 13.49 -6.83
C VAL A 25 -7.28 12.90 -6.08
N VAL A 26 -7.06 11.84 -5.32
CA VAL A 26 -8.11 11.15 -4.54
C VAL A 26 -7.89 11.32 -3.04
N GLN A 27 -8.98 11.22 -2.28
CA GLN A 27 -9.00 11.32 -0.82
C GLN A 27 -9.57 10.04 -0.18
N ASP A 28 -9.43 9.88 1.14
CA ASP A 28 -10.05 8.77 1.89
C ASP A 28 -11.56 8.76 1.65
N GLY A 29 -12.12 7.59 1.31
CA GLY A 29 -13.53 7.40 1.00
C GLY A 29 -13.94 7.75 -0.43
N ASP A 30 -13.05 8.30 -1.25
CA ASP A 30 -13.36 8.53 -2.66
C ASP A 30 -13.66 7.23 -3.40
N VAL A 31 -14.45 7.35 -4.45
CA VAL A 31 -14.71 6.24 -5.37
C VAL A 31 -14.14 6.54 -6.76
N ILE A 32 -13.48 5.53 -7.32
CA ILE A 32 -13.07 5.46 -8.72
C ILE A 32 -13.86 4.37 -9.42
N GLU A 33 -14.47 4.70 -10.56
CA GLU A 33 -15.14 3.73 -11.42
C GLU A 33 -14.32 3.56 -12.70
N ALA A 34 -13.92 2.32 -12.99
CA ALA A 34 -13.10 1.99 -14.15
C ALA A 34 -13.39 0.56 -14.61
N CYS A 35 -13.54 0.36 -15.93
CA CYS A 35 -13.77 -0.96 -16.54
C CYS A 35 -14.95 -1.75 -15.91
N GLY A 36 -16.00 -1.07 -15.43
CA GLY A 36 -17.15 -1.71 -14.78
C GLY A 36 -16.92 -2.09 -13.31
N PHE A 37 -15.77 -1.72 -12.73
CA PHE A 37 -15.46 -1.92 -11.32
C PHE A 37 -15.55 -0.62 -10.54
N ARG A 38 -15.91 -0.74 -9.26
CA ARG A 38 -16.00 0.36 -8.30
C ARG A 38 -14.94 0.15 -7.21
N PHE A 39 -13.97 1.05 -7.16
CA PHE A 39 -12.89 1.04 -6.19
C PHE A 39 -13.10 2.14 -5.15
N GLU A 40 -13.11 1.77 -3.88
CA GLU A 40 -13.11 2.70 -2.76
C GLU A 40 -11.68 2.97 -2.31
N VAL A 41 -11.34 4.24 -2.09
CA VAL A 41 -10.01 4.67 -1.67
C VAL A 41 -9.92 4.66 -0.16
N LEU A 42 -8.90 3.99 0.38
CA LEU A 42 -8.53 4.06 1.80
C LEU A 42 -7.16 4.74 1.89
N HIS A 43 -7.09 5.92 2.49
CA HIS A 43 -5.83 6.66 2.69
C HIS A 43 -4.94 5.92 3.71
N ALA A 44 -3.73 5.57 3.32
CA ALA A 44 -2.86 4.71 4.10
C ALA A 44 -1.47 5.33 4.29
N PRO A 45 -1.37 6.51 4.92
CA PRO A 45 -0.11 7.23 5.03
C PRO A 45 0.88 6.51 5.95
N GLY A 46 2.16 6.81 5.76
CA GLY A 46 3.26 6.39 6.63
C GLY A 46 4.42 5.74 5.89
N HIS A 47 4.16 4.97 4.83
CA HIS A 47 5.22 4.60 3.88
C HIS A 47 5.62 5.82 3.03
N THR A 48 4.61 6.52 2.53
CA THR A 48 4.65 7.90 2.01
C THR A 48 3.37 8.61 2.48
N ASP A 49 3.29 9.93 2.35
CA ASP A 49 2.08 10.68 2.70
C ASP A 49 0.94 10.41 1.72
N GLY A 50 1.27 10.11 0.46
CA GLY A 50 0.34 9.86 -0.63
C GLY A 50 -0.15 8.41 -0.76
N CYS A 51 0.31 7.49 0.09
CA CYS A 51 -0.10 6.08 -0.01
C CYS A 51 -1.62 5.92 0.14
N VAL A 52 -2.23 5.18 -0.78
CA VAL A 52 -3.64 4.78 -0.73
C VAL A 52 -3.78 3.30 -1.04
N ILE A 53 -4.84 2.71 -0.52
CA ILE A 53 -5.30 1.35 -0.86
C ILE A 53 -6.57 1.50 -1.69
N TYR A 54 -6.64 0.77 -2.81
CA TYR A 54 -7.88 0.64 -3.57
C TYR A 54 -8.60 -0.64 -3.14
N GLN A 55 -9.77 -0.48 -2.53
CA GLN A 55 -10.65 -1.58 -2.12
C GLN A 55 -11.65 -1.89 -3.23
N LEU A 56 -11.67 -3.14 -3.66
CA LEU A 56 -12.64 -3.69 -4.59
C LEU A 56 -13.49 -4.77 -3.90
N ARG A 57 -14.80 -4.69 -4.06
CA ARG A 57 -15.72 -5.79 -3.71
C ARG A 57 -16.11 -6.51 -4.99
N HIS A 58 -15.66 -7.75 -5.15
CA HIS A 58 -15.92 -8.53 -6.37
C HIS A 58 -15.94 -10.03 -6.08
N ALA A 59 -16.81 -10.77 -6.77
CA ALA A 59 -16.95 -12.23 -6.62
C ALA A 59 -17.10 -12.72 -5.17
N GLY A 60 -17.83 -11.95 -4.34
CA GLY A 60 -18.02 -12.26 -2.92
C GLY A 60 -16.79 -12.08 -2.04
N LYS A 61 -15.77 -11.35 -2.52
CA LYS A 61 -14.51 -11.05 -1.81
C LYS A 61 -14.27 -9.54 -1.68
N ILE A 62 -13.58 -9.16 -0.61
CA ILE A 62 -12.97 -7.84 -0.44
C ILE A 62 -11.49 -7.96 -0.78
N ILE A 63 -11.08 -7.26 -1.84
CA ILE A 63 -9.74 -7.28 -2.41
C ILE A 63 -9.12 -5.91 -2.23
N TRP A 64 -7.91 -5.85 -1.68
CA TRP A 64 -7.17 -4.59 -1.54
C TRP A 64 -5.94 -4.59 -2.45
N PHE A 65 -5.80 -3.54 -3.24
CA PHE A 65 -4.55 -3.19 -3.92
C PHE A 65 -3.81 -2.21 -3.02
N VAL A 66 -2.74 -2.67 -2.37
CA VAL A 66 -2.14 -1.96 -1.22
C VAL A 66 -0.88 -1.17 -1.56
N GLY A 67 -0.36 -1.29 -2.78
CA GLY A 67 0.95 -0.73 -3.13
C GLY A 67 2.01 -1.21 -2.13
N ASP A 68 2.77 -0.26 -1.57
CA ASP A 68 3.89 -0.55 -0.67
C ASP A 68 3.56 -0.39 0.83
N VAL A 69 2.26 -0.31 1.17
CA VAL A 69 1.78 -0.26 2.56
C VAL A 69 2.04 -1.57 3.32
N LEU A 70 2.08 -2.70 2.62
CA LEU A 70 2.67 -3.95 3.10
C LEU A 70 2.87 -4.90 1.93
N MET A 71 3.75 -5.87 2.14
CA MET A 71 4.21 -6.80 1.13
C MET A 71 3.99 -8.24 1.59
N SER A 72 3.78 -9.14 0.62
CA SER A 72 3.59 -10.56 0.87
C SER A 72 4.66 -11.38 0.16
N PRO A 73 5.84 -11.57 0.77
CA PRO A 73 6.94 -12.29 0.12
C PRO A 73 6.59 -13.75 -0.17
N ASN A 74 5.73 -14.37 0.66
CA ASN A 74 5.28 -15.75 0.48
C ASN A 74 3.90 -15.98 1.15
N THR A 75 3.42 -17.23 1.21
CA THR A 75 2.10 -17.60 1.75
C THR A 75 2.05 -18.01 3.25
N ASP A 76 3.10 -17.77 4.03
CA ASP A 76 3.28 -18.18 5.44
C ASP A 76 2.73 -17.19 6.47
N TYR A 77 1.92 -16.24 6.02
CA TYR A 77 1.38 -15.15 6.81
C TYR A 77 2.46 -14.23 7.42
N ARG A 78 3.68 -14.14 6.89
CA ARG A 78 4.69 -13.17 7.36
C ARG A 78 4.76 -11.99 6.39
N PRO A 79 4.18 -10.84 6.75
CA PRO A 79 4.26 -9.66 5.91
C PRO A 79 5.64 -9.02 6.00
N GLU A 80 6.02 -8.36 4.93
CA GLU A 80 7.08 -7.36 4.93
C GLU A 80 6.47 -5.97 4.99
N LEU A 81 7.15 -5.05 5.67
CA LEU A 81 6.77 -3.64 5.75
C LEU A 81 7.52 -2.87 4.67
N GLY A 82 6.92 -1.79 4.17
CA GLY A 82 7.52 -0.98 3.10
C GLY A 82 8.91 -0.45 3.44
N TRP A 83 9.69 -0.17 2.39
CA TRP A 83 11.00 0.47 2.53
C TRP A 83 10.91 1.81 3.28
N LYS A 84 11.95 2.15 4.04
CA LYS A 84 11.91 3.20 5.08
C LYS A 84 12.84 4.39 4.81
N GLY A 85 13.46 4.43 3.63
CA GLY A 85 14.50 5.42 3.30
C GLY A 85 13.98 6.65 2.56
N GLY A 86 12.68 6.74 2.30
CA GLY A 86 12.07 7.92 1.68
C GLY A 86 11.94 9.08 2.68
N GLU A 87 12.00 10.32 2.19
CA GLU A 87 11.85 11.53 3.01
C GLU A 87 10.46 11.63 3.67
N GLU A 88 9.43 11.08 3.02
CA GLU A 88 8.04 11.07 3.50
C GLU A 88 7.72 9.88 4.42
N PHE A 89 8.69 9.02 4.73
CA PHE A 89 8.46 7.89 5.60
C PHE A 89 8.27 8.34 7.06
N ASP A 90 7.14 7.97 7.68
CA ASP A 90 6.82 8.32 9.07
C ASP A 90 6.32 7.11 9.87
N LYS A 91 7.15 6.61 10.80
CA LYS A 91 6.83 5.43 11.62
C LYS A 91 5.56 5.59 12.46
N PRO A 92 5.36 6.68 13.23
CA PRO A 92 4.17 6.84 14.06
C PRO A 92 2.87 6.83 13.25
N THR A 93 2.85 7.50 12.10
CA THR A 93 1.70 7.53 11.19
C THR A 93 1.46 6.15 10.59
N TYR A 94 2.52 5.46 10.15
CA TYR A 94 2.40 4.10 9.60
C TYR A 94 1.82 3.11 10.62
N ILE A 95 2.26 3.14 11.88
CA ILE A 95 1.72 2.28 12.93
C ILE A 95 0.22 2.57 13.16
N LYS A 96 -0.19 3.85 13.16
CA LYS A 96 -1.61 4.23 13.26
C LYS A 96 -2.41 3.73 12.06
N THR A 97 -1.86 3.84 10.86
CA THR A 97 -2.45 3.32 9.62
C THR A 97 -2.65 1.81 9.70
N LEU A 98 -1.62 1.04 10.03
CA LEU A 98 -1.71 -0.42 10.15
C LEU A 98 -2.69 -0.85 11.24
N LYS A 99 -2.74 -0.12 12.37
CA LYS A 99 -3.74 -0.33 13.41
C LYS A 99 -5.16 -0.17 12.86
N ARG A 100 -5.44 0.94 12.17
CA ARG A 100 -6.74 1.21 11.53
C ARG A 100 -7.11 0.10 10.54
N LEU A 101 -6.20 -0.24 9.63
CA LEU A 101 -6.43 -1.25 8.60
C LEU A 101 -6.63 -2.65 9.18
N SER A 102 -5.95 -3.00 10.28
CA SER A 102 -6.11 -4.30 10.94
C SER A 102 -7.51 -4.55 11.51
N ALA A 103 -8.32 -3.51 11.67
CA ALA A 103 -9.70 -3.59 12.12
C ALA A 103 -10.72 -3.72 10.98
N LEU A 104 -10.30 -3.64 9.71
CA LEU A 104 -11.19 -3.71 8.56
C LEU A 104 -11.19 -5.13 7.96
N PRO A 105 -12.33 -5.57 7.37
CA PRO A 105 -12.39 -6.86 6.70
C PRO A 105 -11.67 -6.81 5.36
N VAL A 106 -10.81 -7.80 5.10
CA VAL A 106 -10.18 -8.02 3.79
C VAL A 106 -9.87 -9.50 3.59
N ASP A 107 -10.17 -9.99 2.39
CA ASP A 107 -9.95 -11.38 2.00
C ASP A 107 -8.63 -11.56 1.25
N CYS A 108 -8.34 -10.64 0.33
CA CYS A 108 -7.20 -10.72 -0.57
C CYS A 108 -6.35 -9.44 -0.51
N ILE A 109 -5.03 -9.60 -0.49
CA ILE A 109 -4.07 -8.48 -0.59
C ILE A 109 -3.27 -8.62 -1.89
N LEU A 110 -3.29 -7.58 -2.70
CA LEU A 110 -2.50 -7.42 -3.90
C LEU A 110 -1.49 -6.29 -3.65
N ALA A 111 -0.28 -6.68 -3.24
CA ALA A 111 0.80 -5.74 -2.93
C ALA A 111 1.51 -5.26 -4.21
N GLY A 112 2.22 -4.13 -4.09
CA GLY A 112 3.07 -3.60 -5.17
C GLY A 112 4.24 -4.51 -5.52
N HIS A 113 4.64 -5.39 -4.59
CA HIS A 113 5.72 -6.35 -4.74
C HIS A 113 5.33 -7.77 -4.32
N TYR A 114 6.08 -8.73 -4.83
CA TYR A 114 5.96 -10.17 -4.56
C TYR A 114 4.65 -10.79 -5.08
N ILE A 115 4.01 -11.65 -4.30
CA ILE A 115 2.89 -12.48 -4.75
C ILE A 115 1.54 -11.93 -4.28
N PRO A 116 0.47 -12.12 -5.07
CA PRO A 116 -0.90 -12.00 -4.60
C PRO A 116 -1.18 -12.90 -3.38
N TYR A 117 -1.75 -12.33 -2.32
CA TYR A 117 -2.17 -13.07 -1.14
C TYR A 117 -3.68 -13.28 -1.16
N LEU A 118 -4.11 -14.45 -1.62
CA LEU A 118 -5.52 -14.72 -1.99
C LEU A 118 -6.34 -15.41 -0.88
N ARG A 119 -5.90 -15.32 0.38
CA ARG A 119 -6.60 -15.92 1.53
C ARG A 119 -6.38 -15.10 2.79
N GLU A 120 -7.40 -15.02 3.64
CA GLU A 120 -7.29 -14.48 5.00
C GLU A 120 -6.47 -13.17 5.12
N GLY A 121 -6.67 -12.23 4.18
CA GLY A 121 -5.91 -10.97 4.11
C GLY A 121 -5.86 -10.21 5.44
N HIS A 122 -6.96 -10.23 6.20
CA HIS A 122 -7.03 -9.64 7.55
C HIS A 122 -5.94 -10.16 8.50
N ARG A 123 -5.54 -11.44 8.42
CA ARG A 123 -4.43 -12.00 9.22
C ARG A 123 -3.08 -11.43 8.81
N LEU A 124 -2.87 -11.22 7.51
CA LEU A 124 -1.65 -10.61 6.99
C LEU A 124 -1.52 -9.17 7.47
N VAL A 125 -2.59 -8.37 7.38
CA VAL A 125 -2.62 -6.99 7.87
C VAL A 125 -2.41 -6.93 9.39
N GLY A 126 -3.10 -7.79 10.16
CA GLY A 126 -2.92 -7.85 11.62
C GLY A 126 -1.49 -8.20 12.02
N ARG A 127 -0.85 -9.13 11.29
CA ARG A 127 0.58 -9.44 11.51
C ARG A 127 1.51 -8.31 11.09
N ALA A 128 1.15 -7.52 10.08
CA ALA A 128 1.94 -6.36 9.68
C ALA A 128 1.92 -5.30 10.80
N TYR A 129 0.76 -5.05 11.39
CA TYR A 129 0.63 -4.20 12.56
C TYR A 129 1.47 -4.70 13.75
N VAL A 130 1.36 -5.99 14.10
CA VAL A 130 2.16 -6.57 15.19
C VAL A 130 3.67 -6.49 14.91
N LYS A 131 4.10 -6.78 13.68
CA LYS A 131 5.49 -6.66 13.24
C LYS A 131 5.99 -5.21 13.41
N ALA A 132 5.20 -4.23 13.00
CA ALA A 132 5.56 -2.82 13.17
C ALA A 132 5.72 -2.44 14.65
N LEU A 133 4.85 -2.96 15.54
CA LEU A 133 5.00 -2.74 16.98
C LEU A 133 6.26 -3.39 17.55
N ILE A 134 6.62 -4.59 17.10
CA ILE A 134 7.82 -5.30 17.59
C ILE A 134 9.10 -4.58 17.14
N GLU A 135 9.11 -4.07 15.90
CA GLU A 135 10.33 -3.50 15.32
C GLU A 135 10.52 -2.01 15.61
N TRP A 136 9.43 -1.25 15.76
CA TRP A 136 9.47 0.23 15.70
C TRP A 136 8.89 0.94 16.92
N ARG A 137 8.34 0.21 17.90
CA ARG A 137 7.88 0.79 19.17
C ARG A 137 8.96 0.68 20.23
#